data_AF-A0A1H0M5H1-F1
#
_entry.id   AF-A0A1H0M5H1-F1
#
_cell.length_a   1.000
_cell.length_b   1.000
_cell.length_c   1.000
_cell.angle_alpha   90.00
_cell.angle_beta   90.00
_cell.angle_gamma   90.00
#
_symmetry.space_group_name_H-M   'P 1'
#
loop_
_entity.id
_entity.type
_entity.pdbx_description
1 polymer ?
#
loop_
_entity_poly.entity_id
_entity_poly.type
_entity_poly.pdbx_seq_one_letter_code
_entity_poly.pdbx_strand_id
1 'polypeptide(L)' 'MKDFVVEQWQAVFAPAGTPAVQRLNQEINKALKDPPIVALADKLGVALVGGTPKQLGDLQKADFAKWAKVIKDGSIKAE' A
#
# COMPACT_ATOMS: atom_id res chain seq x y z
N MET A 1 -13.77 -20.22 -2.47
CA MET A 1 -13.28 -19.17 -1.55
C MET A 1 -13.49 -17.83 -2.24
N LYS A 2 -14.64 -17.17 -2.04
CA LYS A 2 -14.90 -15.84 -2.65
C LYS A 2 -14.43 -14.68 -1.77
N ASP A 3 -14.21 -14.94 -0.48
CA ASP A 3 -13.86 -13.91 0.52
C ASP A 3 -12.42 -14.06 1.05
N PHE A 4 -11.64 -14.98 0.48
CA PHE A 4 -10.25 -15.20 0.87
C PHE A 4 -9.32 -14.36 0.00
N VAL A 5 -9.02 -13.15 0.48
CA VAL A 5 -8.04 -12.24 -0.15
C VAL A 5 -6.84 -12.10 0.78
N VAL A 6 -5.70 -12.62 0.32
CA VAL A 6 -4.38 -12.44 0.93
C VAL A 6 -3.53 -11.68 -0.09
N GLU A 7 -3.67 -10.37 -0.09
CA GLU A 7 -2.80 -9.47 -0.84
C GLU A 7 -1.91 -8.74 0.16
N GLN A 8 -0.61 -8.80 -0.09
CA GLN A 8 0.37 -7.94 0.57
C GLN A 8 0.60 -6.72 -0.31
N TRP A 9 0.59 -5.54 0.29
CA TRP A 9 0.90 -4.29 -0.39
C TRP A 9 2.07 -3.59 0.27
N GLN A 10 2.71 -2.73 -0.52
CA GLN A 10 3.80 -1.85 -0.10
C GLN A 10 3.39 -0.41 -0.43
N ALA A 11 3.84 0.54 0.38
CA ALA A 11 3.57 1.95 0.15
C ALA A 11 4.71 2.84 0.64
N VAL A 12 4.75 4.06 0.11
CA VAL A 12 5.70 5.10 0.51
C VAL A 12 5.03 6.02 1.52
N PHE A 13 5.71 6.25 2.65
CA PHE A 13 5.27 7.15 3.71
C PHE A 13 6.25 8.30 3.89
N ALA A 14 5.75 9.42 4.41
CA ALA A 14 6.54 10.58 4.79
C ALA A 14 6.15 11.03 6.21
N PRO A 15 7.02 11.78 6.92
CA PRO A 15 6.68 12.32 8.24
C PRO A 15 5.39 13.14 8.24
N ALA A 16 4.66 13.12 9.35
CA ALA A 16 3.46 13.93 9.52
C ALA A 16 3.79 15.42 9.32
N GLY A 17 2.92 16.14 8.61
CA GLY A 17 3.12 17.56 8.30
C GLY A 17 4.07 17.84 7.12
N THR A 18 4.57 16.83 6.41
CA THR A 18 5.42 17.05 5.23
C THR A 18 4.65 17.86 4.16
N PRO A 19 5.11 19.07 3.79
CA PRO A 19 4.39 19.94 2.85
C PRO A 19 4.48 19.44 1.40
N ALA A 20 5.52 18.68 1.06
CA ALA A 20 5.81 18.22 -0.29
C ALA A 20 5.08 16.91 -0.68
N VAL A 21 4.16 16.39 0.14
CA VAL A 21 3.49 15.09 -0.11
C VAL A 21 2.78 15.05 -1.46
N GLN A 22 2.12 16.15 -1.85
CA GLN A 22 1.42 16.21 -3.14
C GLN A 22 2.40 16.11 -4.32
N ARG A 23 3.52 16.83 -4.25
CA ARG A 23 4.57 16.78 -5.27
C ARG A 23 5.18 15.38 -5.36
N LEU A 24 5.50 14.77 -4.22
CA LEU A 24 6.06 13.42 -4.15
C LEU A 24 5.09 12.39 -4.74
N ASN A 25 3.81 12.44 -4.38
CA ASN A 25 2.78 11.55 -4.92
C ASN A 25 2.65 11.69 -6.44
N GLN A 26 2.67 12.91 -6.97
CA GLN A 26 2.61 13.13 -8.42
C GLN A 26 3.79 12.50 -9.15
N GLU A 27 5.01 12.63 -8.64
CA GLU A 27 6.20 12.06 -9.30
C GLU A 27 6.24 10.54 -9.18
N ILE A 28 5.83 9.97 -8.04
CA ILE A 28 5.68 8.52 -7.90
C ILE A 28 4.68 8.00 -8.94
N ASN A 29 3.51 8.64 -9.08
CA ASN A 29 2.49 8.23 -10.06
C ASN A 29 2.99 8.31 -11.51
N LYS A 30 3.93 9.21 -11.83
CA LYS A 30 4.58 9.24 -13.14
C LYS A 30 5.57 8.09 -13.29
N ALA A 31 6.44 7.87 -12.31
CA ALA A 31 7.45 6.82 -12.32
C ALA A 31 6.82 5.41 -12.44
N LEU A 32 5.64 5.19 -11.85
CA LEU A 32 4.88 3.94 -12.00
C LEU A 32 4.45 3.64 -13.44
N LYS A 33 4.58 4.60 -14.37
CA LYS A 33 4.29 4.44 -15.80
C LYS A 33 5.56 4.32 -16.64
N ASP A 34 6.74 4.47 -16.04
CA ASP A 34 8.00 4.39 -16.79
C ASP A 34 8.24 2.93 -17.24
N PRO A 35 8.55 2.69 -18.53
CA PRO A 35 8.68 1.33 -19.06
C PRO A 35 9.66 0.43 -18.31
N PRO A 36 10.84 0.92 -17.85
CA PRO A 36 11.74 0.09 -17.05
C PRO A 36 11.13 -0.36 -15.71
N ILE A 37 10.30 0.48 -15.08
CA ILE A 37 9.64 0.18 -13.81
C ILE A 37 8.52 -0.84 -14.04
N VAL A 38 7.72 -0.65 -15.08
CA VAL A 38 6.68 -1.62 -15.48
C VAL A 38 7.29 -2.98 -15.77
N ALA A 39 8.35 -3.04 -16.59
CA ALA A 39 9.02 -4.29 -16.92
C ALA A 39 9.62 -5.00 -15.69
N LEU A 40 10.15 -4.24 -14.73
CA LEU A 40 10.63 -4.80 -13.47
C LEU A 40 9.48 -5.35 -12.61
N ALA A 41 8.37 -4.61 -12.52
CA ALA A 41 7.20 -5.04 -11.75
C ALA A 41 6.59 -6.33 -12.32
N ASP A 42 6.45 -6.42 -13.64
CA ASP A 42 5.98 -7.63 -14.34
C ASP A 42 6.90 -8.82 -14.04
N LYS A 43 8.23 -8.62 -14.11
CA LYS A 43 9.22 -9.65 -13.79
C LYS A 43 9.11 -10.14 -12.34
N LEU A 44 8.75 -9.25 -11.41
CA LEU A 44 8.62 -9.55 -9.98
C LEU A 44 7.21 -10.02 -9.59
N GLY A 45 6.25 -10.01 -10.52
CA GLY A 45 4.84 -10.31 -10.22
C GLY A 45 4.17 -9.26 -9.32
N VAL A 46 4.66 -8.01 -9.36
CA VAL A 46 4.16 -6.90 -8.56
C VAL A 46 3.15 -6.10 -9.37
N ALA A 47 1.94 -5.94 -8.85
CA ALA A 47 0.98 -5.00 -9.40
C ALA A 47 1.36 -3.56 -9.01
N LEU A 48 1.64 -2.72 -10.02
CA LEU A 48 1.88 -1.29 -9.78
C LEU A 48 0.56 -0.58 -9.52
N VAL A 49 0.40 -0.08 -8.30
CA VAL A 49 -0.79 0.66 -7.87
C VAL A 49 -0.40 2.11 -7.58
N GLY A 50 -1.00 3.03 -8.35
CA GLY A 50 -0.92 4.46 -8.09
C GLY A 50 -2.12 4.96 -7.26
N GLY A 51 -2.32 6.27 -7.27
CA GLY A 51 -3.47 6.91 -6.65
C GLY A 51 -3.11 8.08 -5.76
N THR A 52 -4.07 8.49 -4.94
CA THR A 52 -3.98 9.65 -4.05
C THR A 52 -3.47 9.25 -2.66
N PRO A 53 -2.85 10.18 -1.91
CA PRO A 53 -2.49 9.94 -0.51
C PRO A 53 -3.69 9.54 0.36
N LYS A 54 -4.89 10.06 0.04
CA LYS A 54 -6.13 9.69 0.72
C LYS A 54 -6.50 8.22 0.51
N GLN A 55 -6.43 7.72 -0.72
CA GLN A 55 -6.74 6.31 -1.02
C GLN A 55 -5.82 5.36 -0.25
N LEU A 56 -4.52 5.66 -0.20
CA LEU A 56 -3.58 4.89 0.62
C LEU A 56 -3.94 4.96 2.11
N GLY A 57 -4.30 6.14 2.63
CA GLY A 57 -4.72 6.31 4.01
C GLY A 57 -6.01 5.53 4.36
N ASP A 58 -6.95 5.45 3.42
CA ASP A 58 -8.19 4.69 3.59
C ASP A 58 -7.91 3.17 3.56
N LEU A 59 -7.05 2.69 2.65
CA LEU A 59 -6.58 1.30 2.59
C LEU A 59 -5.90 0.90 3.90
N GLN A 60 -4.93 1.70 4.38
CA GLN A 60 -4.20 1.42 5.60
C GLN A 60 -5.12 1.32 6.82
N LYS A 61 -6.12 2.20 6.92
CA LYS A 61 -7.10 2.16 8.03
C LYS A 61 -7.95 0.90 7.98
N ALA A 62 -8.43 0.51 6.80
CA ALA A 62 -9.23 -0.70 6.63
C ALA A 62 -8.43 -1.96 7.01
N ASP A 63 -7.18 -2.05 6.53
CA ASP A 63 -6.30 -3.17 6.85
C ASP A 63 -5.91 -3.21 8.32
N PHE A 64 -5.61 -2.06 8.93
CA PHE A 64 -5.33 -1.98 10.36
C PHE A 64 -6.52 -2.52 11.19
N ALA A 65 -7.75 -2.11 10.86
CA ALA A 65 -8.94 -2.60 11.54
C ALA A 65 -9.16 -4.10 11.35
N LYS A 66 -8.97 -4.61 10.12
CA LYS A 66 -9.07 -6.05 9.79
C LYS A 66 -8.07 -6.87 10.61
N TRP A 67 -6.79 -6.49 10.59
CA TRP A 67 -5.74 -7.24 11.26
C TRP A 67 -5.80 -7.13 12.78
N ALA A 68 -6.21 -5.98 13.33
CA ALA A 68 -6.48 -5.85 14.77
C ALA A 68 -7.54 -6.84 15.25
N LYS A 69 -8.60 -7.05 14.45
CA LYS A 69 -9.63 -8.06 14.74
C LYS A 69 -9.06 -9.47 14.69
N VAL A 70 -8.29 -9.82 13.66
CA VAL A 70 -7.65 -11.14 13.52
C VAL A 70 -6.74 -11.45 14.71
N ILE A 71 -5.90 -10.49 15.11
CA ILE A 71 -4.99 -10.63 16.25
C ILE A 71 -5.78 -10.90 17.54
N LYS A 72 -6.84 -10.12 17.78
CA LYS A 72 -7.68 -10.25 18.97
C LYS A 72 -8.41 -11.60 19.00
N ASP A 73 -9.08 -11.96 17.92
CA ASP A 73 -9.87 -13.19 17.82
C ASP A 73 -8.97 -14.44 17.91
N GLY A 74 -7.76 -14.37 17.37
CA GLY A 74 -6.76 -15.44 17.42
C GLY A 74 -5.89 -15.47 18.67
N SER A 75 -6.04 -14.52 19.60
CA SER A 75 -5.15 -14.36 20.77
C SER A 75 -3.65 -14.34 20.41
N ILE A 76 -3.33 -13.75 19.25
CA ILE A 76 -1.97 -13.70 18.69
C ILE A 76 -1.16 -12.66 19.46
N LYS A 77 0.10 -12.97 19.79
CA LYS A 77 1.03 -12.05 20.43
C LYS A 77 2.28 -11.89 19.57
N ALA A 78 2.82 -10.68 19.54
CA ALA A 78 4.21 -10.50 19.13
C ALA A 78 5.10 -11.05 20.25
N GLU A 79 6.16 -11.76 19.87
CA GLU A 79 7.19 -12.25 20.80
C GLU A 79 7.98 -11.09 21.42
#